data_AF-N8RAW6-F1
#
_entry.id   AF-N8RAW6-F1
#
_cell.length_a   1.000
_cell.length_b   1.000
_cell.length_c   1.000
_cell.angle_alpha   90.00
_cell.angle_beta   90.00
_cell.angle_gamma   90.00
#
_symmetry.space_group_name_H-M   'P 1'
#
loop_
_entity.id
_entity.type
_entity.pdbx_description
1 polymer ?
#
loop_
_entity_poly.entity_id
_entity_poly.type
_entity_poly.pdbx_seq_one_letter_code
_entity_poly.pdbx_strand_id
1 'polypeptide(L)'
;MLTGKNTLLKNVFDFFMDYDIKSDSIKSEENKTTEIKARKNNFLSDIEPVINSIQERMELGKEQILSYADGTGASFNKAKPNFEGNISDIEMFSFLRLIIEYETGIKIPATHNGLGYNNLIFMSLLLAKMQVNSDGKYMGDNAKVFSVLVIEEPEAHLHPAMQYKFLQFLKKNKKEGKVRQIFVTSHSTHITSAVSLSEIICLYKEADETKISYPDTIFPLDGKSKRYVQRFLDATKSDILFAQKILFVEGIAEQLLMSIFARYIGKSLEDHHVAVVNVGGRYFTHFLHLFDSNKPKTISKKIACITDIDPERKMKPTDPTDPTDPTDPTDPTDPTDPTDPTDPTDPTDP
;
A
#
# COMPACT_ATOMS: atom_id res chain seq x y z
N MET A 1 -10.39 19.43 10.05
CA MET A 1 -10.50 18.58 8.84
C MET A 1 -11.60 17.50 8.89
N LEU A 2 -12.24 17.18 10.01
CA LEU A 2 -13.23 16.06 10.11
C LEU A 2 -14.64 16.49 10.56
N THR A 3 -14.95 17.77 10.39
CA THR A 3 -16.32 18.27 10.40
C THR A 3 -16.91 18.08 9.01
N GLY A 4 -18.24 17.97 8.84
CA GLY A 4 -18.84 17.91 7.50
C GLY A 4 -18.59 19.17 6.63
N LYS A 5 -17.87 20.19 7.14
CA LYS A 5 -17.24 21.25 6.35
C LYS A 5 -16.12 20.77 5.42
N ASN A 6 -15.51 19.59 5.63
CA ASN A 6 -14.49 19.06 4.72
C ASN A 6 -15.16 18.58 3.43
N THR A 7 -14.78 19.17 2.30
CA THR A 7 -15.33 18.91 0.96
C THR A 7 -15.30 17.43 0.59
N LEU A 8 -14.28 16.67 1.02
CA LEU A 8 -14.20 15.25 0.69
C LEU A 8 -15.17 14.39 1.51
N LEU A 9 -15.27 14.63 2.82
CA LEU A 9 -16.21 13.94 3.70
C LEU A 9 -17.65 14.28 3.32
N LYS A 10 -17.89 15.55 2.98
CA LYS A 10 -19.13 16.05 2.36
C LYS A 10 -19.52 15.25 1.11
N ASN A 11 -18.58 15.05 0.20
CA ASN A 11 -18.81 14.25 -1.01
C ASN A 11 -19.03 12.76 -0.73
N VAL A 12 -18.51 12.24 0.38
CA VAL A 12 -18.75 10.85 0.80
C VAL A 12 -20.13 10.70 1.42
N PHE A 13 -20.55 11.62 2.28
CA PHE A 13 -21.90 11.59 2.87
C PHE A 13 -22.99 11.76 1.80
N ASP A 14 -22.81 12.71 0.88
CA ASP A 14 -23.72 12.88 -0.26
C ASP A 14 -23.85 11.60 -1.09
N PHE A 15 -22.71 10.92 -1.31
CA PHE A 15 -22.69 9.66 -2.02
C PHE A 15 -23.52 8.57 -1.30
N PHE A 16 -23.30 8.36 0.01
CA PHE A 16 -23.99 7.33 0.81
C PHE A 16 -25.39 7.71 1.28
N MET A 17 -25.85 8.95 1.05
CA MET A 17 -27.22 9.35 1.36
C MET A 17 -28.21 8.63 0.44
N ASP A 18 -29.38 8.25 0.97
CA ASP A 18 -30.40 7.51 0.23
C ASP A 18 -29.85 6.26 -0.48
N TYR A 19 -28.84 5.62 0.12
CA TYR A 19 -28.20 4.42 -0.45
C TYR A 19 -29.19 3.28 -0.66
N ASP A 20 -30.26 3.20 0.14
CA ASP A 20 -31.37 2.26 -0.06
C ASP A 20 -32.05 2.45 -1.43
N ILE A 21 -32.25 3.69 -1.87
CA ILE A 21 -32.84 3.99 -3.19
C ILE A 21 -31.78 3.84 -4.29
N LYS A 22 -30.57 4.35 -4.06
CA LYS A 22 -29.49 4.33 -5.07
C LYS A 22 -29.00 2.90 -5.37
N SER A 23 -28.99 2.02 -4.36
CA SER A 23 -28.59 0.61 -4.48
C SER A 23 -29.61 -0.30 -5.12
N ASP A 24 -30.84 0.16 -5.30
CA ASP A 24 -31.94 -0.66 -5.78
C ASP A 24 -31.73 -1.01 -7.27
N SER A 25 -31.40 -2.27 -7.53
CA SER A 25 -31.18 -2.79 -8.89
C SER A 25 -32.46 -2.99 -9.70
N ILE A 26 -33.64 -2.85 -9.10
CA ILE A 26 -34.96 -3.07 -9.73
C ILE A 26 -35.55 -1.75 -10.23
N LYS A 27 -35.25 -0.63 -9.56
CA LYS A 27 -35.77 0.70 -9.92
C LYS A 27 -35.03 1.29 -11.13
N SER A 28 -35.77 1.91 -12.04
CA SER A 28 -35.19 2.71 -13.14
C SER A 28 -34.52 3.98 -12.59
N GLU A 29 -33.51 4.49 -13.32
CA GLU A 29 -32.81 5.72 -12.92
C GLU A 29 -33.74 6.94 -12.79
N GLU A 30 -34.76 7.05 -13.65
CA GLU A 30 -35.78 8.11 -13.53
C GLU A 30 -36.59 7.98 -12.24
N ASN A 31 -36.99 6.76 -11.86
CA ASN A 31 -37.74 6.53 -10.62
C ASN A 31 -36.89 6.82 -9.39
N LYS A 32 -35.62 6.39 -9.37
CA LYS A 32 -34.67 6.72 -8.29
C LYS A 32 -34.52 8.22 -8.13
N THR A 33 -34.33 8.94 -9.23
CA THR A 33 -34.13 10.39 -9.22
C THR A 33 -35.37 11.12 -8.69
N THR A 34 -36.56 10.64 -9.05
CA THR A 34 -37.84 11.21 -8.62
C THR A 34 -38.09 10.99 -7.14
N GLU A 35 -37.81 9.79 -6.63
CA GLU A 35 -37.98 9.45 -5.21
C GLU A 35 -36.98 10.18 -4.32
N ILE A 36 -35.72 10.31 -4.76
CA ILE A 36 -34.70 11.11 -4.06
C ILE A 36 -35.13 12.59 -4.02
N LYS A 37 -35.64 13.15 -5.13
CA LYS A 37 -36.19 14.51 -5.14
C LYS A 37 -37.37 14.67 -4.19
N ALA A 38 -38.25 13.68 -4.11
CA ALA A 38 -39.40 13.72 -3.20
C ALA A 38 -38.96 13.69 -1.72
N ARG A 39 -38.05 12.79 -1.33
CA ARG A 39 -37.46 12.76 0.02
C ARG A 39 -36.79 14.09 0.37
N LYS A 40 -36.02 14.64 -0.57
CA LYS A 40 -35.34 15.92 -0.40
C LYS A 40 -36.33 17.07 -0.19
N ASN A 41 -37.39 17.16 -0.99
CA ASN A 41 -38.39 18.21 -0.84
C ASN A 41 -39.15 18.11 0.49
N ASN A 42 -39.50 16.89 0.94
CA ASN A 42 -40.12 16.69 2.25
C ASN A 42 -39.21 17.15 3.37
N PHE A 43 -37.93 16.76 3.33
CA PHE A 43 -36.95 17.18 4.33
C PHE A 43 -36.73 18.70 4.36
N LEU A 44 -36.70 19.38 3.19
CA LEU A 44 -36.61 20.83 3.14
C LEU A 44 -37.84 21.52 3.74
N SER A 45 -39.04 20.98 3.49
CA SER A 45 -40.28 21.46 4.10
C SER A 45 -40.25 21.36 5.64
N ASP A 46 -39.62 20.33 6.20
CA ASP A 46 -39.50 20.16 7.65
C ASP A 46 -38.52 21.15 8.29
N ILE A 47 -37.60 21.72 7.50
CA ILE A 47 -36.51 22.57 8.00
C ILE A 47 -36.79 24.06 7.79
N GLU A 48 -37.63 24.40 6.82
CA GLU A 48 -38.11 25.77 6.60
C GLU A 48 -38.59 26.46 7.89
N PRO A 49 -39.35 25.81 8.81
CA PRO A 49 -39.74 26.41 10.08
C PRO A 49 -38.55 26.75 11.00
N VAL A 50 -37.51 25.92 10.98
CA VAL A 50 -36.29 26.11 11.78
C VAL A 50 -35.49 27.30 11.24
N ILE A 51 -35.38 27.43 9.92
CA ILE A 51 -34.72 28.58 9.28
C ILE A 51 -35.45 29.87 9.63
N ASN A 52 -36.78 29.87 9.52
CA ASN A 52 -37.60 31.04 9.87
C ASN A 52 -37.41 31.44 11.34
N SER A 53 -37.36 30.48 12.26
CA SER A 53 -37.08 30.75 13.67
C SER A 53 -35.68 31.35 13.90
N ILE A 54 -34.66 30.91 13.15
CA ILE A 54 -33.31 31.50 13.25
C ILE A 54 -33.31 32.94 12.71
N GLN A 55 -33.99 33.19 11.59
CA GLN A 55 -34.12 34.53 11.02
C GLN A 55 -34.81 35.49 11.99
N GLU A 56 -35.92 35.06 12.61
CA GLU A 56 -36.64 35.84 13.61
C GLU A 56 -35.77 36.15 14.84
N ARG A 57 -35.00 35.16 15.32
CA ARG A 57 -34.03 35.37 16.43
C ARG A 57 -32.90 36.32 16.06
N MET A 58 -32.57 36.45 14.77
CA MET A 58 -31.52 37.33 14.28
C MET A 58 -32.00 38.72 13.86
N GLU A 59 -33.31 38.96 13.80
CA GLU A 59 -33.93 40.20 13.28
C GLU A 59 -33.31 41.47 13.92
N LEU A 60 -33.35 41.57 15.25
CA LEU A 60 -32.81 42.72 16.00
C LEU A 60 -31.28 42.80 15.91
N GLY A 61 -30.59 41.67 15.91
CA GLY A 61 -29.14 41.62 15.75
C GLY A 61 -28.69 42.08 14.37
N LYS A 62 -29.48 41.74 13.34
CA LYS A 62 -29.29 42.15 11.96
C LYS A 62 -29.44 43.66 11.81
N GLU A 63 -30.48 44.26 12.39
CA GLU A 63 -30.62 45.73 12.40
C GLU A 63 -29.40 46.42 13.02
N GLN A 64 -28.90 45.88 14.14
CA GLN A 64 -27.74 46.45 14.81
C GLN A 64 -26.42 46.26 14.03
N ILE A 65 -26.24 45.13 13.34
CA ILE A 65 -25.06 44.90 12.49
C ILE A 65 -25.10 45.80 11.25
N LEU A 66 -26.29 45.96 10.65
CA LEU A 66 -26.49 46.80 9.47
C LEU A 66 -26.31 48.29 9.80
N SER A 67 -26.66 48.74 11.00
CA SER A 67 -26.42 50.13 11.42
C SER A 67 -24.93 50.49 11.48
N TYR A 68 -24.05 49.54 11.82
CA TYR A 68 -22.60 49.73 11.71
C TYR A 68 -22.11 49.75 10.26
N ALA A 69 -22.74 48.98 9.37
CA ALA A 69 -22.42 49.01 7.94
C ALA A 69 -22.81 50.36 7.30
N ASP A 70 -23.94 50.93 7.72
CA ASP A 70 -24.37 52.28 7.32
C ASP A 70 -23.40 53.36 7.83
N GLY A 71 -22.89 53.22 9.07
CA GLY A 71 -21.93 54.15 9.65
C GLY A 71 -20.52 54.10 9.05
N THR A 72 -20.16 53.01 8.38
CA THR A 72 -18.84 52.82 7.73
C THR A 72 -18.82 53.20 6.25
N GLY A 73 -19.96 53.66 5.70
CA GLY A 73 -20.08 54.07 4.30
C GLY A 73 -20.26 52.89 3.32
N ALA A 74 -20.56 51.69 3.80
CA ALA A 74 -20.80 50.51 2.97
C ALA A 74 -22.07 50.62 2.10
N SER A 75 -22.94 51.58 2.40
CA SER A 75 -24.22 51.84 1.70
C SER A 75 -24.06 52.82 0.51
N PHE A 76 -22.98 52.67 -0.25
CA PHE A 76 -22.71 53.46 -1.46
C PHE A 76 -23.63 52.98 -2.61
N ASN A 77 -24.11 53.90 -3.47
CA ASN A 77 -25.01 53.60 -4.60
C ASN A 77 -26.39 52.97 -4.26
N LYS A 78 -26.99 53.31 -3.11
CA LYS A 78 -28.31 52.78 -2.68
C LYS A 78 -28.36 51.25 -2.50
N ALA A 79 -27.21 50.57 -2.46
CA ALA A 79 -27.15 49.18 -2.10
C ALA A 79 -27.30 49.06 -0.58
N LYS A 80 -28.36 48.42 -0.09
CA LYS A 80 -28.52 48.08 1.32
C LYS A 80 -27.93 46.70 1.55
N PRO A 81 -26.94 46.54 2.46
CA PRO A 81 -26.46 45.22 2.83
C PRO A 81 -27.63 44.42 3.44
N ASN A 82 -27.76 43.16 3.04
CA ASN A 82 -28.77 42.25 3.55
C ASN A 82 -28.11 40.92 3.91
N PHE A 83 -28.65 40.26 4.93
CA PHE A 83 -28.29 38.89 5.26
C PHE A 83 -29.45 37.99 4.83
N GLU A 84 -29.17 37.17 3.81
CA GLU A 84 -30.03 36.07 3.37
C GLU A 84 -29.23 34.77 3.51
N GLY A 85 -29.84 33.76 4.11
CA GLY A 85 -29.24 32.46 4.30
C GLY A 85 -30.03 31.41 3.53
N ASN A 86 -29.43 30.86 2.48
CA ASN A 86 -29.91 29.63 1.86
C ASN A 86 -29.07 28.49 2.41
N ILE A 87 -29.69 27.54 3.11
CA ILE A 87 -28.99 26.32 3.53
C ILE A 87 -29.04 25.33 2.38
N SER A 88 -27.90 25.02 1.79
CA SER A 88 -27.82 23.85 0.90
C SER A 88 -27.93 22.56 1.74
N ASP A 89 -28.55 21.49 1.21
CA ASP A 89 -28.58 20.17 1.91
C ASP A 89 -27.18 19.77 2.38
N ILE A 90 -26.20 20.17 1.58
CA ILE A 90 -24.82 19.81 1.78
C ILE A 90 -24.16 20.60 2.94
N GLU A 91 -24.66 21.78 3.29
CA GLU A 91 -24.27 22.50 4.51
C GLU A 91 -24.94 21.93 5.75
N MET A 92 -26.11 21.29 5.61
CA MET A 92 -26.72 20.58 6.74
C MET A 92 -25.80 19.45 7.22
N PHE A 93 -25.21 18.67 6.32
CA PHE A 93 -24.30 17.59 6.74
C PHE A 93 -23.03 18.07 7.47
N SER A 94 -22.78 19.38 7.54
CA SER A 94 -21.71 19.95 8.35
C SER A 94 -21.81 19.63 9.85
N PHE A 95 -23.01 19.31 10.35
CA PHE A 95 -23.21 18.88 11.74
C PHE A 95 -22.75 17.43 11.99
N LEU A 96 -22.74 16.57 10.97
CA LEU A 96 -22.32 15.18 11.12
C LEU A 96 -20.82 15.14 11.45
N ARG A 97 -20.52 14.50 12.58
CA ARG A 97 -19.16 14.25 13.05
C ARG A 97 -18.92 12.76 13.02
N LEU A 98 -17.75 12.37 12.53
CA LEU A 98 -17.32 10.98 12.66
C LEU A 98 -16.90 10.75 14.12
N ILE A 99 -17.60 9.83 14.79
CA ILE A 99 -17.39 9.46 16.19
C ILE A 99 -16.90 8.02 16.21
N ILE A 100 -15.92 7.73 17.07
CA ILE A 100 -15.41 6.39 17.29
C ILE A 100 -15.93 5.92 18.65
N GLU A 101 -16.66 4.82 18.64
CA GLU A 101 -17.21 4.18 19.84
C GLU A 101 -16.33 2.97 20.19
N TYR A 102 -15.79 2.98 21.40
CA TYR A 102 -15.03 1.85 21.95
C TYR A 102 -15.99 0.84 22.57
N GLU A 103 -15.58 -0.43 22.69
CA GLU A 103 -16.39 -1.50 23.31
C GLU A 103 -16.79 -1.19 24.77
N THR A 104 -16.07 -0.27 25.43
CA THR A 104 -16.38 0.25 26.76
C THR A 104 -17.53 1.26 26.77
N GLY A 105 -18.15 1.57 25.62
CA GLY A 105 -19.21 2.55 25.45
C GLY A 105 -18.73 4.01 25.38
N ILE A 106 -17.42 4.24 25.42
CA ILE A 106 -16.84 5.59 25.32
C ILE A 106 -16.91 6.06 23.87
N LYS A 107 -17.50 7.22 23.65
CA LYS A 107 -17.61 7.88 22.34
C LYS A 107 -16.61 9.02 22.24
N ILE A 108 -15.58 8.88 21.41
CA ILE A 108 -14.56 9.92 21.19
C ILE A 108 -14.71 10.47 19.78
N PRO A 109 -14.84 11.81 19.60
CA PRO A 109 -14.81 12.41 18.28
C PRO A 109 -13.50 12.05 17.56
N ALA A 110 -13.54 11.69 16.27
CA ALA A 110 -12.34 11.33 15.51
C ALA A 110 -11.24 12.42 15.52
N THR A 111 -11.62 13.68 15.76
CA THR A 111 -10.68 14.80 15.95
C THR A 111 -9.74 14.65 17.14
N HIS A 112 -10.09 13.84 18.14
CA HIS A 112 -9.28 13.54 19.32
C HIS A 112 -8.58 12.18 19.23
N ASN A 113 -8.67 11.51 18.08
CA ASN A 113 -8.01 10.24 17.85
C ASN A 113 -6.66 10.40 17.15
N GLY A 114 -5.80 9.40 17.30
CA GLY A 114 -4.47 9.39 16.70
C GLY A 114 -4.53 9.60 15.18
N LEU A 115 -3.66 10.47 14.66
CA LEU A 115 -3.59 10.88 13.25
C LEU A 115 -3.60 9.68 12.26
N GLY A 116 -2.98 8.56 12.63
CA GLY A 116 -2.98 7.34 11.80
C GLY A 116 -4.35 6.68 11.64
N TYR A 117 -5.11 6.53 12.72
CA TYR A 117 -6.43 5.90 12.62
C TYR A 117 -7.39 6.75 11.76
N ASN A 118 -7.26 8.07 11.87
CA ASN A 118 -7.98 9.01 11.00
C ASN A 118 -7.62 8.83 9.52
N ASN A 119 -6.33 8.61 9.20
CA ASN A 119 -5.89 8.31 7.83
C ASN A 119 -6.52 7.01 7.30
N LEU A 120 -6.62 5.96 8.12
CA LEU A 120 -7.27 4.71 7.69
C LEU A 120 -8.75 4.90 7.38
N ILE A 121 -9.49 5.61 8.24
CA ILE A 121 -10.91 5.89 8.01
C ILE A 121 -11.07 6.70 6.73
N PHE A 122 -10.26 7.74 6.56
CA PHE A 122 -10.29 8.58 5.37
C PHE A 122 -10.05 7.77 4.09
N MET A 123 -9.00 6.93 4.07
CA MET A 123 -8.70 6.06 2.94
C MET A 123 -9.81 5.04 2.68
N SER A 124 -10.41 4.50 3.75
CA SER A 124 -11.53 3.54 3.63
C SER A 124 -12.76 4.19 2.98
N LEU A 125 -13.09 5.43 3.37
CA LEU A 125 -14.18 6.19 2.78
C LEU A 125 -13.91 6.56 1.32
N LEU A 126 -12.67 6.97 0.99
CA LEU A 126 -12.27 7.25 -0.39
C LEU A 126 -12.38 5.98 -1.26
N LEU A 127 -11.91 4.85 -0.76
CA LEU A 127 -12.01 3.56 -1.45
C LEU A 127 -13.46 3.12 -1.62
N ALA A 128 -14.31 3.31 -0.62
CA ALA A 128 -15.73 3.01 -0.72
C ALA A 128 -16.41 3.87 -1.81
N LYS A 129 -16.05 5.16 -1.92
CA LYS A 129 -16.49 6.02 -3.01
C LYS A 129 -15.99 5.53 -4.38
N MET A 130 -14.73 5.13 -4.48
CA MET A 130 -14.16 4.61 -5.74
C MET A 130 -14.81 3.29 -6.18
N GLN A 131 -15.16 2.42 -5.22
CA GLN A 131 -15.88 1.18 -5.48
C GLN A 131 -17.17 1.44 -6.23
N VAL A 132 -17.98 2.38 -5.74
CA VAL A 132 -19.28 2.62 -6.37
C VAL A 132 -19.18 3.39 -7.68
N ASN A 133 -18.21 4.31 -7.82
CA ASN A 133 -17.95 4.95 -9.11
C ASN A 133 -17.52 3.96 -10.21
N SER A 134 -17.00 2.80 -9.83
CA SER A 134 -16.56 1.75 -10.76
C SER A 134 -17.66 0.70 -11.00
N ASP A 135 -18.74 0.72 -10.23
CA ASP A 135 -19.85 -0.22 -10.37
C ASP A 135 -20.79 0.24 -11.48
N GLY A 136 -20.80 -0.51 -12.59
CA GLY A 136 -21.65 -0.26 -13.75
C GLY A 136 -23.15 -0.31 -13.42
N LYS A 137 -23.55 -0.98 -12.33
CA LYS A 137 -24.95 -0.99 -11.87
C LYS A 137 -25.41 0.36 -11.29
N TYR A 138 -24.47 1.19 -10.87
CA TYR A 138 -24.74 2.44 -10.15
C TYR A 138 -24.55 3.70 -10.99
N MET A 139 -23.63 3.68 -11.94
CA MET A 139 -23.33 4.85 -12.78
C MET A 139 -23.72 4.67 -14.25
N GLY A 140 -24.21 3.48 -14.65
CA GLY A 140 -24.56 3.18 -16.05
C GLY A 140 -23.40 3.52 -16.99
N ASP A 141 -23.67 4.35 -18.01
CA ASP A 141 -22.68 4.81 -18.99
C ASP A 141 -21.58 5.73 -18.41
N ASN A 142 -21.78 6.29 -17.21
CA ASN A 142 -20.81 7.16 -16.52
C ASN A 142 -19.87 6.38 -15.57
N ALA A 143 -19.96 5.04 -15.54
CA ALA A 143 -19.08 4.22 -14.73
C ALA A 143 -17.62 4.46 -15.13
N LYS A 144 -16.78 4.81 -14.14
CA LYS A 144 -15.36 5.04 -14.38
C LYS A 144 -14.68 3.71 -14.69
N VAL A 145 -14.47 3.44 -15.96
CA VAL A 145 -13.87 2.19 -16.48
C VAL A 145 -12.44 1.97 -15.97
N PHE A 146 -11.70 3.06 -15.75
CA PHE A 146 -10.31 3.02 -15.28
C PHE A 146 -10.09 3.91 -14.05
N SER A 147 -10.20 3.31 -12.87
CA SER A 147 -9.94 3.98 -11.59
C SER A 147 -8.47 3.86 -11.19
N VAL A 148 -7.80 5.00 -11.05
CA VAL A 148 -6.42 5.11 -10.52
C VAL A 148 -6.48 5.70 -9.12
N LEU A 149 -5.81 5.03 -8.18
CA LEU A 149 -5.62 5.52 -6.82
C LEU A 149 -4.14 5.85 -6.62
N VAL A 150 -3.85 7.08 -6.24
CA VAL A 150 -2.51 7.53 -5.87
C VAL A 150 -2.54 7.92 -4.41
N ILE A 151 -1.67 7.32 -3.61
CA ILE A 151 -1.56 7.60 -2.19
C ILE A 151 -0.12 8.00 -1.88
N GLU A 152 0.02 9.16 -1.25
CA GLU A 152 1.29 9.65 -0.75
C GLU A 152 1.48 9.22 0.70
N GLU A 153 2.63 8.61 1.01
CA GLU A 153 3.09 8.24 2.35
C GLU A 153 1.98 7.73 3.30
N PRO A 154 1.28 6.62 2.97
CA PRO A 154 0.20 6.13 3.81
C PRO A 154 0.66 5.71 5.21
N GLU A 155 1.95 5.47 5.42
CA GLU A 155 2.55 5.16 6.71
C GLU A 155 2.52 6.29 7.73
N ALA A 156 2.30 7.54 7.30
CA ALA A 156 2.35 8.69 8.18
C ALA A 156 1.38 8.50 9.37
N HIS A 157 1.94 8.49 10.58
CA HIS A 157 1.24 8.26 11.85
C HIS A 157 0.57 6.88 12.02
N LEU A 158 0.83 5.90 11.13
CA LEU A 158 0.36 4.53 11.27
C LEU A 158 1.35 3.64 11.99
N HIS A 159 0.84 2.86 12.94
CA HIS A 159 1.58 1.73 13.50
C HIS A 159 1.96 0.73 12.39
N PRO A 160 3.16 0.11 12.41
CA PRO A 160 3.59 -0.83 11.37
C PRO A 160 2.58 -1.93 11.01
N ALA A 161 1.94 -2.54 12.02
CA ALA A 161 0.91 -3.57 11.80
C ALA A 161 -0.30 -3.03 11.01
N MET A 162 -0.63 -1.75 11.17
CA MET A 162 -1.70 -1.09 10.41
C MET A 162 -1.28 -0.82 8.96
N GLN A 163 -0.02 -0.49 8.71
CA GLN A 163 0.52 -0.32 7.36
C GLN A 163 0.38 -1.63 6.55
N TYR A 164 0.71 -2.76 7.18
CA TYR A 164 0.52 -4.07 6.56
C TYR A 164 -0.96 -4.37 6.26
N LYS A 165 -1.85 -4.18 7.25
CA LYS A 165 -3.30 -4.38 7.04
C LYS A 165 -3.85 -3.50 5.92
N PHE A 166 -3.40 -2.24 5.86
CA PHE A 166 -3.80 -1.30 4.82
C PHE A 166 -3.37 -1.75 3.43
N LEU A 167 -2.12 -2.19 3.26
CA LEU A 167 -1.66 -2.73 1.97
C LEU A 167 -2.43 -3.99 1.55
N GLN A 168 -2.73 -4.89 2.49
CA GLN A 168 -3.55 -6.07 2.18
C GLN A 168 -4.96 -5.68 1.74
N PHE A 169 -5.53 -4.65 2.36
CA PHE A 169 -6.80 -4.09 1.93
C PHE A 169 -6.72 -3.52 0.51
N LEU A 170 -5.68 -2.73 0.17
CA LEU A 170 -5.47 -2.22 -1.20
C LEU A 170 -5.33 -3.36 -2.22
N LYS A 171 -4.54 -4.39 -1.90
CA LYS A 171 -4.37 -5.59 -2.75
C LYS A 171 -5.69 -6.33 -2.98
N LYS A 172 -6.52 -6.46 -1.93
CA LYS A 172 -7.86 -7.05 -2.04
C LYS A 172 -8.77 -6.23 -2.96
N ASN A 173 -8.81 -4.91 -2.80
CA ASN A 173 -9.60 -4.01 -3.65
C ASN A 173 -9.17 -4.08 -5.13
N LYS A 174 -7.86 -4.17 -5.39
CA LYS A 174 -7.35 -4.37 -6.76
C LYS A 174 -7.85 -5.69 -7.36
N LYS A 175 -7.80 -6.79 -6.60
CA LYS A 175 -8.28 -8.11 -7.05
C LYS A 175 -9.78 -8.16 -7.30
N GLU A 176 -10.56 -7.46 -6.48
CA GLU A 176 -12.02 -7.34 -6.62
C GLU A 176 -12.44 -6.41 -7.77
N GLY A 177 -11.49 -5.85 -8.55
CA GLY A 177 -11.79 -4.98 -9.69
C GLY A 177 -12.28 -3.59 -9.30
N LYS A 178 -12.26 -3.26 -8.01
CA LYS A 178 -12.75 -2.01 -7.43
C LYS A 178 -11.84 -0.81 -7.74
N VAL A 179 -10.54 -1.08 -7.84
CA VAL A 179 -9.53 -0.13 -8.28
C VAL A 179 -8.64 -0.80 -9.30
N ARG A 180 -8.43 -0.18 -10.47
CA ARG A 180 -7.63 -0.78 -11.55
C ARG A 180 -6.14 -0.64 -11.30
N GLN A 181 -5.69 0.55 -10.87
CA GLN A 181 -4.29 0.83 -10.64
C GLN A 181 -4.09 1.58 -9.32
N ILE A 182 -3.08 1.17 -8.55
CA ILE A 182 -2.76 1.75 -7.26
C ILE A 182 -1.28 2.13 -7.29
N PHE A 183 -0.99 3.39 -7.00
CA PHE A 183 0.35 3.92 -6.78
C PHE A 183 0.46 4.35 -5.32
N VAL A 184 1.52 3.92 -4.67
CA VAL A 184 1.83 4.28 -3.29
C VAL A 184 3.26 4.80 -3.27
N THR A 185 3.47 6.03 -2.79
CA THR A 185 4.81 6.50 -2.42
C THR A 185 5.04 6.17 -0.95
N SER A 186 6.26 5.77 -0.60
CA SER A 186 6.58 5.37 0.76
C SER A 186 8.08 5.42 1.02
N HIS A 187 8.43 5.82 2.24
CA HIS A 187 9.75 5.68 2.82
C HIS A 187 9.81 4.56 3.89
N SER A 188 8.70 3.86 4.12
CA SER A 188 8.58 2.79 5.10
C SER A 188 9.12 1.47 4.60
N THR A 189 10.11 0.93 5.33
CA THR A 189 10.62 -0.43 5.14
C THR A 189 9.55 -1.51 5.39
N HIS A 190 8.54 -1.21 6.21
CA HIS A 190 7.43 -2.13 6.46
C HIS A 190 6.52 -2.25 5.23
N ILE A 191 6.31 -1.16 4.49
CA ILE A 191 5.53 -1.16 3.26
C ILE A 191 6.27 -1.94 2.18
N THR A 192 7.56 -1.66 1.97
CA THR A 192 8.37 -2.36 0.96
C THR A 192 8.51 -3.85 1.24
N SER A 193 8.60 -4.26 2.51
CA SER A 193 8.65 -5.68 2.91
C SER A 193 7.33 -6.44 2.67
N ALA A 194 6.21 -5.72 2.54
CA ALA A 194 4.88 -6.29 2.35
C ALA A 194 4.47 -6.41 0.86
N VAL A 195 5.32 -5.92 -0.05
CA VAL A 195 5.10 -5.96 -1.50
C VAL A 195 6.16 -6.80 -2.20
N SER A 196 5.81 -7.34 -3.36
CA SER A 196 6.74 -8.11 -4.18
C SER A 196 7.72 -7.20 -4.90
N LEU A 197 8.91 -7.71 -5.26
CA LEU A 197 9.91 -6.95 -6.02
C LEU A 197 9.36 -6.43 -7.36
N SER A 198 8.39 -7.13 -7.95
CA SER A 198 7.65 -6.71 -9.15
C SER A 198 6.75 -5.50 -8.96
N GLU A 199 6.40 -5.18 -7.71
CA GLU A 199 5.56 -4.04 -7.36
C GLU A 199 6.38 -2.83 -6.90
N ILE A 200 7.71 -2.96 -6.80
CA ILE A 200 8.60 -1.90 -6.29
C ILE A 200 9.22 -1.13 -7.45
N ILE A 201 9.17 0.19 -7.34
CA ILE A 201 9.93 1.12 -8.18
C ILE A 201 10.77 1.96 -7.22
N CYS A 202 12.07 2.00 -7.46
CA CYS A 202 12.97 2.76 -6.61
C CYS A 202 13.42 4.04 -7.32
N LEU A 203 13.27 5.17 -6.63
CA LEU A 203 13.67 6.49 -7.10
C LEU A 203 14.86 6.97 -6.28
N TYR A 204 15.92 7.42 -6.97
CA TYR A 204 17.15 7.88 -6.34
C TYR A 204 17.61 9.19 -6.95
N LYS A 205 18.19 10.06 -6.13
CA LYS A 205 18.89 11.24 -6.61
C LYS A 205 20.38 10.93 -6.75
N GLU A 206 20.92 11.08 -7.95
CA GLU A 206 22.35 10.98 -8.21
C GLU A 206 22.82 12.29 -8.83
N ALA A 207 23.68 13.03 -8.11
CA ALA A 207 23.97 14.43 -8.40
C ALA A 207 22.67 15.25 -8.54
N ASP A 208 22.38 15.80 -9.72
CA ASP A 208 21.16 16.57 -10.01
C ASP A 208 20.12 15.82 -10.84
N GLU A 209 20.33 14.53 -11.10
CA GLU A 209 19.41 13.69 -11.87
C GLU A 209 18.66 12.69 -10.98
N THR A 210 17.39 12.44 -11.33
CA THR A 210 16.61 11.37 -10.71
C THR A 210 16.77 10.08 -11.52
N LYS A 211 17.39 9.07 -10.92
CA LYS A 211 17.49 7.73 -11.49
C LYS A 211 16.37 6.84 -11.00
N ILE A 212 15.91 5.98 -11.91
CA ILE A 212 14.80 5.05 -11.68
C ILE A 212 15.34 3.63 -11.80
N SER A 213 15.04 2.79 -10.80
CA SER A 213 15.41 1.38 -10.77
C SER A 213 14.16 0.51 -10.66
N TYR A 214 14.22 -0.65 -11.33
CA TYR A 214 13.14 -1.63 -11.40
C TYR A 214 13.67 -2.99 -10.94
N PRO A 215 13.67 -3.27 -9.62
CA PRO A 215 14.25 -4.49 -9.03
C PRO A 215 13.85 -5.79 -9.74
N ASP A 216 12.63 -5.86 -10.24
CA ASP A 216 12.09 -7.03 -10.95
C ASP A 216 12.89 -7.45 -12.19
N THR A 217 13.36 -6.46 -12.96
CA THR A 217 13.92 -6.67 -14.30
C THR A 217 15.41 -7.00 -14.31
N ILE A 218 16.05 -6.98 -13.15
CA ILE A 218 17.50 -7.05 -13.00
C ILE A 218 17.99 -8.49 -12.85
N PHE A 219 17.14 -9.36 -12.27
CA PHE A 219 17.51 -10.72 -11.92
C PHE A 219 17.61 -11.63 -13.15
N PRO A 220 18.46 -12.69 -13.10
CA PRO A 220 18.48 -13.72 -14.12
C PRO A 220 17.12 -14.42 -14.29
N LEU A 221 16.86 -14.94 -15.48
CA LEU A 221 15.60 -15.61 -15.85
C LEU A 221 15.32 -16.89 -15.04
N ASP A 222 16.33 -17.47 -14.38
CA ASP A 222 16.18 -18.65 -13.54
C ASP A 222 15.33 -18.40 -12.28
N GLY A 223 15.10 -17.13 -11.92
CA GLY A 223 14.28 -16.69 -10.81
C GLY A 223 14.80 -17.06 -9.42
N LYS A 224 15.95 -17.74 -9.30
CA LYS A 224 16.49 -18.20 -8.01
C LYS A 224 16.91 -17.02 -7.15
N SER A 225 17.73 -16.13 -7.71
CA SER A 225 18.18 -14.90 -7.03
C SER A 225 17.01 -13.99 -6.66
N LYS A 226 16.02 -13.83 -7.55
CA LYS A 226 14.81 -13.02 -7.28
C LYS A 226 14.03 -13.55 -6.09
N ARG A 227 13.73 -14.87 -6.06
CA ARG A 227 13.00 -15.49 -4.95
C ARG A 227 13.78 -15.42 -3.64
N TYR A 228 15.11 -15.56 -3.70
CA TYR A 228 15.97 -15.43 -2.53
C TYR A 228 15.89 -14.02 -1.94
N VAL A 229 16.14 -12.99 -2.75
CA VAL A 229 16.08 -11.59 -2.31
C VAL A 229 14.68 -11.23 -1.81
N GLN A 230 13.62 -11.63 -2.50
CA GLN A 230 12.24 -11.31 -2.07
C GLN A 230 11.91 -11.94 -0.71
N ARG A 231 12.39 -13.15 -0.42
CA ARG A 231 12.21 -13.78 0.90
C ARG A 231 13.07 -13.12 1.98
N PHE A 232 14.18 -12.52 1.59
CA PHE A 232 15.11 -11.86 2.49
C PHE A 232 14.68 -10.44 2.89
N LEU A 233 13.98 -9.71 2.02
CA LEU A 233 13.52 -8.35 2.29
C LEU A 233 12.38 -8.31 3.32
N ASP A 234 12.73 -8.47 4.60
CA ASP A 234 11.88 -8.14 5.74
C ASP A 234 11.96 -6.63 6.08
N ALA A 235 11.20 -6.17 7.08
CA ALA A 235 11.18 -4.75 7.46
C ALA A 235 12.55 -4.21 7.93
N THR A 236 13.44 -5.06 8.44
CA THR A 236 14.79 -4.64 8.86
C THR A 236 15.77 -4.61 7.69
N LYS A 237 15.67 -5.59 6.78
CA LYS A 237 16.56 -5.76 5.64
C LYS A 237 16.14 -4.92 4.43
N SER A 238 14.89 -4.48 4.38
CA SER A 238 14.40 -3.56 3.35
C SER A 238 15.07 -2.19 3.40
N ASP A 239 15.79 -1.87 4.48
CA ASP A 239 16.63 -0.67 4.57
C ASP A 239 17.69 -0.60 3.45
N ILE A 240 18.08 -1.74 2.88
CA ILE A 240 18.88 -1.84 1.64
C ILE A 240 18.33 -0.94 0.51
N LEU A 241 17.01 -0.82 0.40
CA LEU A 241 16.36 -0.03 -0.64
C LEU A 241 16.45 1.48 -0.38
N PHE A 242 16.67 1.90 0.87
CA PHE A 242 16.65 3.31 1.30
C PHE A 242 18.04 3.88 1.63
N ALA A 243 18.97 3.07 2.15
CA ALA A 243 20.31 3.50 2.54
C ALA A 243 21.12 4.09 1.38
N GLN A 244 22.04 5.02 1.62
CA GLN A 244 22.87 5.58 0.54
C GLN A 244 23.99 4.63 0.12
N LYS A 245 24.53 3.88 1.08
CA LYS A 245 25.63 2.93 0.90
C LYS A 245 25.30 1.65 1.66
N ILE A 246 25.79 0.51 1.17
CA ILE A 246 25.48 -0.79 1.78
C ILE A 246 26.78 -1.54 2.04
N LEU A 247 26.90 -2.10 3.24
CA LEU A 247 27.96 -3.00 3.63
C LEU A 247 27.35 -4.38 3.88
N PHE A 248 27.58 -5.32 2.96
CA PHE A 248 27.18 -6.70 3.14
C PHE A 248 28.21 -7.44 3.98
N VAL A 249 27.74 -8.18 4.98
CA VAL A 249 28.57 -8.98 5.88
C VAL A 249 28.01 -10.40 5.99
N GLU A 250 28.88 -11.36 6.27
CA GLU A 250 28.50 -12.78 6.31
C GLU A 250 27.56 -13.13 7.48
N GLY A 251 27.83 -12.60 8.68
CA GLY A 251 27.11 -12.95 9.90
C GLY A 251 26.83 -11.78 10.85
N ILE A 252 26.29 -12.13 12.02
CA ILE A 252 25.90 -11.17 13.05
C ILE A 252 27.12 -10.58 13.79
N ALA A 253 28.22 -11.35 13.87
CA ALA A 253 29.44 -10.92 14.52
C ALA A 253 30.02 -9.71 13.76
N GLU A 254 30.20 -9.83 12.46
CA GLU A 254 30.68 -8.76 11.59
C GLU A 254 29.71 -7.58 11.63
N GLN A 255 28.40 -7.84 11.59
CA GLN A 255 27.39 -6.77 11.65
C GLN A 255 27.55 -5.88 12.89
N LEU A 256 27.81 -6.48 14.05
CA LEU A 256 28.04 -5.75 15.30
C LEU A 256 29.41 -5.06 15.33
N LEU A 257 30.45 -5.73 14.82
CA LEU A 257 31.83 -5.22 14.83
C LEU A 257 32.02 -4.04 13.87
N MET A 258 31.33 -4.01 12.73
CA MET A 258 31.49 -2.95 11.73
C MET A 258 31.21 -1.56 12.30
N SER A 259 30.13 -1.39 13.07
CA SER A 259 29.82 -0.12 13.73
C SER A 259 30.85 0.27 14.79
N ILE A 260 31.54 -0.71 15.42
CA ILE A 260 32.61 -0.44 16.39
C ILE A 260 33.89 0.01 15.66
N PHE A 261 34.31 -0.72 14.63
CA PHE A 261 35.51 -0.37 13.86
C PHE A 261 35.39 1.00 13.21
N ALA A 262 34.21 1.30 12.65
CA ALA A 262 33.89 2.60 12.07
C ALA A 262 34.05 3.75 13.09
N ARG A 263 33.61 3.54 14.34
CA ARG A 263 33.83 4.51 15.44
C ARG A 263 35.30 4.66 15.80
N TYR A 264 36.08 3.57 15.85
CA TYR A 264 37.51 3.66 16.15
C TYR A 264 38.32 4.43 15.12
N ILE A 265 37.93 4.40 13.84
CA ILE A 265 38.56 5.20 12.78
C ILE A 265 37.95 6.61 12.64
N GLY A 266 37.05 7.01 13.55
CA GLY A 266 36.40 8.33 13.54
C GLY A 266 35.42 8.54 12.38
N LYS A 267 34.85 7.47 11.81
CA LYS A 267 33.86 7.55 10.71
C LYS A 267 32.60 6.78 11.09
N SER A 268 31.61 7.43 11.70
CA SER A 268 30.31 6.79 11.98
C SER A 268 29.63 6.33 10.69
N LEU A 269 29.10 5.09 10.70
CA LEU A 269 28.34 4.54 9.57
C LEU A 269 27.00 5.24 9.42
N GLU A 270 26.40 5.63 10.54
CA GLU A 270 25.12 6.31 10.65
C GLU A 270 25.18 7.68 9.98
N ASP A 271 26.20 8.50 10.30
CA ASP A 271 26.39 9.83 9.71
C ASP A 271 26.56 9.76 8.18
N HIS A 272 27.16 8.67 7.68
CA HIS A 272 27.41 8.44 6.27
C HIS A 272 26.29 7.67 5.56
N HIS A 273 25.17 7.41 6.26
CA HIS A 273 23.99 6.68 5.77
C HIS A 273 24.34 5.31 5.18
N VAL A 274 25.20 4.57 5.89
CA VAL A 274 25.65 3.22 5.52
C VAL A 274 24.82 2.18 6.27
N ALA A 275 24.10 1.33 5.55
CA ALA A 275 23.41 0.18 6.14
C ALA A 275 24.34 -1.04 6.18
N VAL A 276 24.47 -1.67 7.35
CA VAL A 276 25.21 -2.93 7.52
C VAL A 276 24.22 -4.09 7.49
N VAL A 277 24.38 -4.96 6.49
CA VAL A 277 23.41 -5.98 6.13
C VAL A 277 24.05 -7.35 6.24
N ASN A 278 23.60 -8.12 7.23
CA ASN A 278 23.96 -9.51 7.39
C ASN A 278 23.19 -10.39 6.40
N VAL A 279 23.90 -11.06 5.50
CA VAL A 279 23.32 -11.95 4.48
C VAL A 279 23.17 -13.41 4.95
N GLY A 280 23.68 -13.76 6.13
CA GLY A 280 23.52 -15.08 6.75
C GLY A 280 24.27 -16.20 6.02
N GLY A 281 25.51 -15.93 5.59
CA GLY A 281 26.39 -16.85 4.86
C GLY A 281 26.97 -16.24 3.58
N ARG A 282 27.45 -17.08 2.66
CA ARG A 282 28.17 -16.63 1.45
C ARG A 282 27.27 -16.41 0.22
N TYR A 283 26.06 -15.91 0.44
CA TYR A 283 25.04 -15.75 -0.61
C TYR A 283 24.99 -14.34 -1.22
N PHE A 284 26.12 -13.63 -1.21
CA PHE A 284 26.23 -12.24 -1.70
C PHE A 284 25.79 -12.10 -3.15
N THR A 285 26.08 -13.09 -4.00
CA THR A 285 25.81 -13.08 -5.44
C THR A 285 24.35 -12.80 -5.77
N HIS A 286 23.41 -13.27 -4.96
CA HIS A 286 21.98 -12.98 -5.15
C HIS A 286 21.67 -11.49 -5.03
N PHE A 287 22.31 -10.78 -4.09
CA PHE A 287 22.12 -9.34 -3.86
C PHE A 287 22.91 -8.47 -4.82
N LEU A 288 24.10 -8.90 -5.23
CA LEU A 288 24.96 -8.14 -6.15
C LEU A 288 24.26 -7.79 -7.46
N HIS A 289 23.34 -8.65 -7.93
CA HIS A 289 22.54 -8.35 -9.10
C HIS A 289 21.81 -7.00 -8.99
N LEU A 290 21.23 -6.66 -7.83
CA LEU A 290 20.49 -5.42 -7.63
C LEU A 290 21.32 -4.15 -7.85
N PHE A 291 22.64 -4.23 -7.66
CA PHE A 291 23.57 -3.09 -7.64
C PHE A 291 24.60 -3.12 -8.77
N ASP A 292 24.41 -4.00 -9.76
CA ASP A 292 25.32 -4.14 -10.89
C ASP A 292 25.28 -2.87 -11.77
N SER A 293 26.30 -2.03 -11.63
CA SER A 293 26.38 -0.74 -12.34
C SER A 293 26.53 -0.90 -13.85
N ASN A 294 26.86 -2.09 -14.35
CA ASN A 294 26.97 -2.36 -15.78
C ASN A 294 25.62 -2.65 -16.44
N LYS A 295 24.57 -2.88 -15.66
CA LYS A 295 23.23 -3.19 -16.18
C LYS A 295 22.32 -1.97 -16.07
N PRO A 296 21.45 -1.74 -17.07
CA PRO A 296 20.45 -0.69 -16.98
C PRO A 296 19.42 -1.02 -15.89
N LYS A 297 18.80 0.02 -15.31
CA LYS A 297 17.70 -0.10 -14.32
C LYS A 297 18.10 -0.74 -12.99
N THR A 298 19.40 -0.87 -12.70
CA THR A 298 19.88 -1.30 -11.39
C THR A 298 19.85 -0.19 -10.36
N ILE A 299 19.92 -0.56 -9.09
CA ILE A 299 20.01 0.39 -7.98
C ILE A 299 21.41 0.99 -7.97
N SER A 300 21.51 2.28 -8.28
CA SER A 300 22.78 3.01 -8.27
C SER A 300 23.19 3.35 -6.83
N LYS A 301 23.86 2.41 -6.17
CA LYS A 301 24.41 2.58 -4.81
C LYS A 301 25.80 1.99 -4.71
N LYS A 302 26.62 2.60 -3.85
CA LYS A 302 27.93 2.05 -3.51
C LYS A 302 27.74 0.91 -2.52
N ILE A 303 28.28 -0.25 -2.87
CA ILE A 303 28.23 -1.44 -2.04
C ILE A 303 29.64 -1.97 -1.76
N ALA A 304 29.81 -2.62 -0.61
CA ALA A 304 30.99 -3.39 -0.26
C ALA A 304 30.57 -4.71 0.38
N CYS A 305 31.30 -5.78 0.08
CA CYS A 305 31.10 -7.10 0.70
C CYS A 305 32.30 -7.43 1.57
N ILE A 306 32.06 -7.79 2.82
CA ILE A 306 33.07 -8.29 3.75
C ILE A 306 32.76 -9.77 3.98
N THR A 307 33.76 -10.59 3.74
CA THR A 307 33.69 -12.05 3.90
C THR A 307 34.88 -12.50 4.72
N ASP A 308 34.69 -13.55 5.49
CA ASP A 308 35.80 -14.16 6.20
C ASP A 308 36.71 -14.90 5.21
N ILE A 309 38.01 -14.97 5.53
CA ILE A 309 38.92 -15.91 4.89
C ILE A 309 38.70 -17.24 5.60
N ASP A 310 37.74 -18.01 5.12
CA ASP A 310 37.52 -19.35 5.65
C ASP A 310 38.75 -20.24 5.40
N PRO A 311 39.15 -21.04 6.40
CA PRO A 311 40.31 -21.91 6.26
C PRO A 311 40.07 -22.95 5.14
N GLU A 312 40.93 -22.95 4.13
CA GLU A 312 40.92 -23.98 3.11
C GLU A 312 41.35 -25.32 3.71
N ARG A 313 40.55 -26.36 3.45
CA ARG A 313 40.88 -27.73 3.87
C ARG A 313 42.10 -28.18 3.08
N LYS A 314 43.25 -28.36 3.74
CA LYS A 314 44.41 -29.00 3.10
C LYS A 314 43.98 -30.36 2.56
N MET A 315 44.19 -30.60 1.27
CA MET A 315 44.07 -31.95 0.71
C MET A 315 45.03 -32.86 1.50
N LYS A 316 44.48 -33.88 2.16
CA LYS A 316 45.32 -34.94 2.73
C LYS A 316 46.01 -35.64 1.55
N PRO A 317 47.29 -36.00 1.66
CA PRO A 317 47.90 -36.92 0.70
C PRO A 317 47.00 -38.16 0.62
N THR A 318 46.67 -38.59 -0.58
CA THR A 318 46.04 -39.91 -0.77
C THR A 318 47.01 -40.95 -0.24
N ASP A 319 46.63 -41.67 0.81
CA ASP A 319 47.35 -42.88 1.21
C ASP A 319 47.42 -43.82 0.00
N PRO A 320 48.56 -44.49 -0.25
CA PRO A 320 48.64 -45.47 -1.32
C PRO A 320 47.55 -46.52 -1.10
N THR A 321 46.74 -46.75 -2.12
CA THR A 321 45.74 -47.82 -2.12
C THR A 321 46.43 -49.15 -1.83
N ASP A 322 46.04 -49.80 -0.74
CA ASP A 322 46.41 -51.20 -0.47
C ASP A 322 46.04 -52.06 -1.69
N PRO A 323 46.87 -53.01 -2.11
CA PRO A 323 46.52 -53.89 -3.22
C PRO A 323 45.24 -54.64 -2.87
N THR A 324 44.27 -54.59 -3.79
CA THR A 324 43.00 -55.32 -3.68
C THR A 324 43.27 -56.82 -3.53
N ASP A 325 42.70 -57.41 -2.47
CA ASP A 325 42.66 -58.86 -2.28
C ASP A 325 42.03 -59.54 -3.50
N PRO A 326 42.50 -60.74 -3.90
CA PRO A 326 41.95 -61.42 -5.07
C PRO A 326 40.49 -61.80 -4.84
N THR A 327 39.66 -61.53 -5.84
CA THR A 327 38.24 -61.88 -5.86
C THR A 327 38.05 -63.40 -5.78
N ASP A 328 37.25 -63.85 -4.81
CA ASP A 328 36.77 -65.23 -4.68
C ASP A 328 35.97 -65.63 -5.94
N PRO A 329 36.05 -66.90 -6.40
CA PRO A 329 35.36 -67.32 -7.61
C PRO A 329 33.84 -67.32 -7.41
N THR A 330 33.13 -66.80 -8.40
CA THR A 330 31.66 -66.76 -8.45
C THR A 330 31.05 -68.15 -8.52
N ASP A 331 30.06 -68.40 -7.65
CA ASP A 331 29.20 -69.59 -7.65
C ASP A 331 28.39 -69.69 -8.96
N PRO A 332 28.10 -70.90 -9.48
CA PRO A 332 27.41 -71.07 -10.75
C PRO A 332 25.93 -70.67 -10.65
N THR A 333 25.46 -70.00 -11.70
CA THR A 333 24.06 -69.55 -11.85
C THR A 333 23.09 -70.71 -12.05
N ASP A 334 21.98 -70.69 -11.31
CA ASP A 334 20.83 -71.60 -11.45
C ASP A 334 20.16 -71.48 -12.83
N PRO A 335 19.61 -72.56 -13.41
CA PRO A 335 18.99 -72.52 -14.73
C PRO A 335 17.63 -71.81 -14.72
N THR A 336 17.41 -71.00 -15.75
CA THR A 336 16.15 -70.26 -16.00
C THR A 336 15.00 -71.18 -16.38
N ASP A 337 13.84 -70.97 -15.74
CA ASP A 337 12.56 -71.61 -16.05
C ASP A 337 12.03 -71.23 -17.46
N PRO A 338 11.32 -72.13 -18.16
CA PRO A 338 10.86 -71.89 -19.53
C PRO A 338 9.65 -70.94 -19.60
N THR A 339 9.64 -70.11 -20.63
CA THR A 339 8.59 -69.12 -20.94
C THR A 339 7.30 -69.75 -21.45
N ASP A 340 6.15 -69.30 -20.92
CA ASP A 340 4.81 -69.64 -21.38
C ASP A 340 4.47 -69.03 -22.76
N PRO A 341 3.65 -69.70 -23.59
CA PRO A 341 3.38 -69.30 -24.96
C PRO A 341 2.38 -68.14 -25.09
N THR A 342 2.59 -67.30 -26.09
CA THR A 342 1.79 -66.12 -26.45
C THR A 342 0.41 -66.46 -27.01
N ASP A 343 -0.62 -65.77 -26.51
CA ASP A 343 -2.00 -65.80 -27.02
C ASP A 343 -2.15 -65.02 -28.36
N PRO A 344 -2.96 -65.50 -29.32
CA PRO A 344 -3.20 -64.84 -30.59
C PRO A 344 -4.23 -63.70 -30.50
N THR A 345 -4.00 -62.66 -31.31
CA THR A 345 -4.85 -61.46 -31.48
C THR A 345 -6.15 -61.75 -32.24
N ASP A 346 -7.28 -61.25 -31.72
CA ASP A 346 -8.57 -61.23 -32.42
C ASP A 346 -8.70 -60.01 -33.37
N PRO A 347 -9.46 -60.13 -34.49
CA PRO A 347 -9.51 -59.13 -35.55
C PRO A 347 -10.52 -58.00 -35.28
N THR A 348 -10.25 -56.85 -35.89
CA THR A 348 -11.09 -55.64 -35.96
C THR A 348 -12.39 -55.86 -36.72
N ASP A 349 -13.51 -55.39 -36.17
CA ASP A 349 -14.82 -55.29 -36.86
C ASP A 349 -14.94 -54.01 -37.71
N PRO A 350 -15.81 -53.99 -38.74
CA PRO A 350 -15.85 -53.01 -39.83
C PRO A 350 -16.51 -51.65 -39.55
#